data_AF-A0ABD7MV58-F1
#
_entry.id   AF-A0ABD7MV58-F1
#
_cell.length_a   1.000
_cell.length_b   1.000
_cell.length_c   1.000
_cell.angle_alpha   90.00
_cell.angle_beta   90.00
_cell.angle_gamma   90.00
#
_symmetry.space_group_name_H-M   'P 1'
#
loop_
_entity.id
_entity.type
_entity.pdbx_description
1 polymer ?
#
loop_
_entity_poly.entity_id
_entity_poly.type
_entity_poly.pdbx_seq_one_letter_code
_entity_poly.pdbx_strand_id
1 'polypeptide(L)'
;MDAIGRGAMSGGQIAVAVGCLLIAFIAMISMLSAILGGIGSLFGQEGWSLEGLFGLLFSPVAWLIGVPWNEAHLVGSFIGEKTIINEFVGYTSFGANLENLSPKSIMISTFALAGFANISSIAIQIGALGGLVPERRGEVAKLAPIALITGFATNMLNAAIVGVVAM
;
A
#
# COMPACT_ATOMS: atom_id res chain seq x y z
N MET A 1 -24.70 22.56 -14.08
CA MET A 1 -23.32 22.95 -14.49
C MET A 1 -22.44 23.20 -13.28
N ASP A 2 -22.90 23.91 -12.25
CA ASP A 2 -22.10 24.21 -11.04
C ASP A 2 -21.55 22.99 -10.28
N ALA A 3 -22.35 21.93 -10.13
CA ALA A 3 -21.88 20.69 -9.49
C ALA A 3 -20.74 20.04 -10.29
N ILE A 4 -20.82 20.08 -11.62
CA ILE A 4 -19.77 19.56 -12.53
C ILE A 4 -18.51 20.41 -12.39
N GLY A 5 -18.63 21.74 -12.42
CA GLY A 5 -17.49 22.65 -12.26
C GLY A 5 -16.78 22.50 -10.91
N ARG A 6 -17.54 22.42 -9.81
CA ARG A 6 -16.96 22.18 -8.47
C ARG A 6 -16.31 20.81 -8.34
N GLY A 7 -16.95 19.77 -8.88
CA GLY A 7 -16.40 18.41 -8.91
C GLY A 7 -15.08 18.34 -9.68
N ALA A 8 -15.01 18.98 -10.86
CA ALA A 8 -13.79 19.04 -11.66
C ALA A 8 -12.66 19.78 -10.95
N MET A 9 -12.94 20.92 -10.31
CA MET A 9 -11.93 21.68 -9.56
C MET A 9 -11.41 20.90 -8.34
N SER A 10 -12.31 20.27 -7.57
CA SER A 10 -11.92 19.45 -6.42
C SER A 10 -11.12 18.22 -6.85
N GLY A 11 -11.56 17.53 -7.92
CA GLY A 11 -10.84 16.40 -8.50
C GLY A 11 -9.45 16.78 -9.03
N GLY A 12 -9.34 17.93 -9.70
CA GLY A 12 -8.06 18.45 -10.19
C GLY A 12 -7.06 18.72 -9.07
N GLN A 13 -7.51 19.29 -7.95
CA GLN A 13 -6.67 19.49 -6.76
C GLN A 13 -6.17 18.15 -6.20
N ILE A 14 -7.05 17.14 -6.10
CA ILE A 14 -6.69 15.79 -5.66
C ILE A 14 -5.66 15.16 -6.62
N ALA A 15 -5.88 15.28 -7.94
CA ALA A 15 -4.99 14.70 -8.95
C ALA A 15 -3.56 15.27 -8.86
N VAL A 16 -3.42 16.59 -8.74
CA VAL A 16 -2.10 17.24 -8.56
C VAL A 16 -1.46 16.81 -7.25
N ALA A 17 -2.23 16.76 -6.15
CA ALA A 17 -1.71 16.32 -4.86
C ALA A 17 -1.19 14.88 -4.90
N VAL A 18 -1.93 13.95 -5.51
CA VAL A 18 -1.50 12.55 -5.70
C VAL A 18 -0.25 12.47 -6.58
N GLY A 19 -0.19 13.24 -7.67
CA GLY A 19 0.99 13.29 -8.54
C GLY A 19 2.26 13.75 -7.80
N CYS A 20 2.18 14.84 -7.04
CA CYS A 20 3.28 15.32 -6.22
C CYS A 20 3.69 14.30 -5.14
N LEU A 21 2.71 13.65 -4.51
CA LEU A 21 2.92 12.64 -3.48
C LEU A 21 3.63 11.40 -4.03
N LEU A 22 3.26 10.93 -5.23
CA LEU A 22 3.93 9.82 -5.90
C LEU A 22 5.40 10.13 -6.19
N ILE A 23 5.70 11.30 -6.73
CA ILE A 23 7.09 11.72 -6.99
C ILE A 23 7.90 11.71 -5.69
N ALA A 24 7.36 12.29 -4.61
CA ALA A 24 8.04 12.36 -3.33
C ALA A 24 8.30 10.97 -2.72
N PHE A 25 7.32 10.07 -2.74
CA PHE A 25 7.49 8.74 -2.15
C PHE A 25 8.40 7.84 -2.97
N ILE A 26 8.33 7.87 -4.31
CA ILE A 26 9.26 7.08 -5.15
C ILE A 26 10.70 7.52 -4.90
N ALA A 27 10.96 8.83 -4.84
CA ALA A 27 12.27 9.36 -4.51
C ALA A 27 12.72 8.96 -3.10
N MET A 28 11.82 9.02 -2.11
CA MET A 28 12.11 8.62 -0.73
C MET A 28 12.44 7.14 -0.62
N ILE A 29 11.65 6.26 -1.26
CA ILE A 29 11.89 4.81 -1.28
C ILE A 29 13.26 4.53 -1.90
N SER A 30 13.55 5.11 -3.07
CA SER A 30 14.85 4.94 -3.73
C SER A 30 16.01 5.41 -2.86
N MET A 31 15.87 6.55 -2.17
CA MET A 31 16.88 7.05 -1.24
C MET A 31 17.09 6.10 -0.05
N LEU A 32 16.01 5.62 0.58
CA LEU A 32 16.10 4.69 1.70
C LEU A 32 16.67 3.34 1.28
N SER A 33 16.29 2.83 0.11
CA SER A 33 16.86 1.61 -0.46
C SER A 33 18.35 1.77 -0.76
N ALA A 34 18.80 2.94 -1.27
CA ALA A 34 20.22 3.21 -1.46
C ALA A 34 21.00 3.24 -0.14
N ILE A 35 20.43 3.85 0.92
CA ILE A 35 21.03 3.85 2.26
C ILE A 35 21.12 2.43 2.81
N LEU A 36 20.05 1.64 2.72
CA LEU A 36 20.02 0.25 3.17
C LEU A 36 21.01 -0.63 2.40
N GLY A 37 21.10 -0.46 1.08
CA GLY A 37 22.09 -1.14 0.24
C GLY A 37 23.52 -0.77 0.62
N GLY A 38 23.78 0.52 0.91
CA GLY A 38 25.06 0.99 1.43
C GLY A 38 25.42 0.34 2.77
N ILE A 39 24.47 0.26 3.71
CA ILE A 39 24.67 -0.44 4.99
C ILE A 39 24.93 -1.93 4.77
N GLY A 40 24.13 -2.61 3.93
CA GLY A 40 24.31 -4.02 3.61
C GLY A 40 25.71 -4.30 3.06
N SER A 41 26.22 -3.43 2.18
CA SER A 41 27.55 -3.56 1.59
C SER A 41 28.67 -3.54 2.65
N LEU A 42 28.50 -2.80 3.76
CA LEU A 42 29.45 -2.80 4.88
C LEU A 42 29.51 -4.15 5.62
N PHE A 43 28.42 -4.93 5.56
CA PHE A 43 28.34 -6.28 6.12
C PHE A 43 28.59 -7.37 5.06
N GLY A 44 29.01 -7.00 3.84
CA GLY A 44 29.24 -7.93 2.74
C GLY A 44 27.95 -8.53 2.16
N GLN A 45 26.79 -7.94 2.42
CA GLN A 45 25.51 -8.34 1.83
C GLN A 45 25.01 -7.30 0.84
N GLU A 46 24.95 -7.67 -0.44
CA GLU A 46 24.41 -6.82 -1.49
C GLU A 46 22.89 -6.98 -1.60
N GLY A 47 22.22 -5.98 -2.19
CA GLY A 47 20.80 -6.06 -2.56
C GLY A 47 19.79 -5.74 -1.46
N TRP A 48 20.21 -5.17 -0.33
CA TRP A 48 19.27 -4.66 0.66
C TRP A 48 18.51 -3.46 0.11
N SER A 49 17.18 -3.52 0.17
CA SER A 49 16.30 -2.44 -0.23
C SER A 49 15.07 -2.39 0.68
N LEU A 50 14.37 -1.27 0.67
CA LEU A 50 13.13 -1.10 1.44
C LEU A 50 12.04 -2.04 0.91
N GLU A 51 11.97 -2.20 -0.40
CA GLU A 51 11.06 -3.13 -1.08
C GLU A 51 11.35 -4.58 -0.67
N GLY A 52 12.62 -4.97 -0.61
CA GLY A 52 13.04 -6.29 -0.16
C GLY A 52 12.70 -6.54 1.31
N LEU A 53 12.79 -5.52 2.17
CA LEU A 53 12.36 -5.62 3.57
C LEU A 53 10.85 -5.83 3.67
N PHE A 54 10.06 -5.09 2.90
CA PHE A 54 8.62 -5.28 2.81
C PHE A 54 8.26 -6.67 2.25
N GLY A 55 8.95 -7.10 1.20
CA GLY A 55 8.79 -8.44 0.63
C GLY A 55 9.06 -9.54 1.64
N LEU A 56 10.11 -9.40 2.45
CA LEU A 56 10.41 -10.35 3.52
C LEU A 56 9.28 -10.38 4.56
N LEU A 57 8.86 -9.21 5.04
CA LEU A 57 7.87 -9.06 6.11
C LEU A 57 6.46 -9.56 5.70
N PHE A 58 6.04 -9.28 4.47
CA PHE A 58 4.68 -9.57 3.99
C PHE A 58 4.59 -10.80 3.10
N SER A 59 5.70 -11.46 2.74
CA SER A 59 5.68 -12.74 2.01
C SER A 59 4.81 -13.82 2.67
N PRO A 60 4.77 -14.00 4.01
CA PRO A 60 3.88 -14.98 4.61
C PRO A 60 2.41 -14.63 4.37
N VAL A 61 2.07 -13.34 4.38
CA VAL A 61 0.70 -12.88 4.12
C VAL A 61 0.33 -13.11 2.65
N ALA A 62 1.21 -12.75 1.72
CA ALA A 62 1.00 -12.98 0.28
C ALA A 62 0.77 -14.47 0.00
N TRP A 63 1.57 -15.34 0.61
CA TRP A 63 1.41 -16.78 0.49
C TRP A 63 0.08 -17.28 1.08
N LEU A 64 -0.31 -16.79 2.27
CA LEU A 64 -1.58 -17.15 2.92
C LEU A 64 -2.82 -16.78 2.10
N ILE A 65 -2.78 -15.69 1.33
CA ILE A 65 -3.88 -15.29 0.44
C ILE A 65 -3.85 -16.00 -0.93
N GLY A 66 -2.94 -16.96 -1.14
CA GLY A 66 -2.94 -17.86 -2.29
C GLY A 66 -1.91 -17.56 -3.38
N VAL A 67 -0.95 -16.66 -3.14
CA VAL A 67 0.17 -16.40 -4.07
C VAL A 67 1.19 -17.55 -4.01
N PRO A 68 1.69 -18.07 -5.15
CA PRO A 68 2.78 -19.04 -5.17
C PRO A 68 4.02 -18.53 -4.42
N TRP A 69 4.68 -19.40 -3.66
CA TRP A 69 5.81 -18.99 -2.80
C TRP A 69 6.93 -18.26 -3.55
N ASN A 70 7.21 -18.66 -4.79
CA ASN A 70 8.21 -18.02 -5.66
C ASN A 70 7.85 -16.58 -6.06
N GLU A 71 6.58 -16.20 -5.99
CA GLU A 71 6.09 -14.84 -6.28
C GLU A 71 5.73 -14.07 -4.99
N ALA A 72 5.63 -14.77 -3.85
CA ALA A 72 5.18 -14.21 -2.58
C ALA A 72 6.08 -13.10 -2.04
N HIS A 73 7.39 -13.15 -2.31
CA HIS A 73 8.29 -12.06 -1.93
C HIS A 73 7.97 -10.76 -2.69
N LEU A 74 7.76 -10.85 -4.00
CA LEU A 74 7.43 -9.71 -4.84
C LEU A 74 6.04 -9.17 -4.54
N VAL A 75 5.03 -10.03 -4.40
CA VAL A 75 3.68 -9.58 -4.01
C VAL A 75 3.68 -9.01 -2.59
N GLY A 76 4.48 -9.60 -1.69
CA GLY A 76 4.68 -9.09 -0.34
C GLY A 76 5.21 -7.66 -0.32
N SER A 77 6.14 -7.31 -1.23
CA SER A 77 6.66 -5.94 -1.28
C SER A 77 5.55 -4.94 -1.62
N PHE A 78 4.68 -5.24 -2.58
CA PHE A 78 3.55 -4.38 -2.94
C PHE A 78 2.56 -4.22 -1.77
N ILE A 79 2.25 -5.32 -1.06
CA ILE A 79 1.37 -5.28 0.12
C ILE A 79 1.99 -4.41 1.21
N GLY A 80 3.30 -4.50 1.42
CA GLY A 80 4.01 -3.69 2.40
C GLY A 80 4.06 -2.21 2.02
N GLU A 81 4.40 -1.88 0.77
CA GLU A 81 4.34 -0.52 0.24
C GLU A 81 2.95 0.08 0.42
N LYS A 82 1.90 -0.69 0.06
CA LYS A 82 0.51 -0.28 0.24
C LYS A 82 0.19 0.02 1.69
N THR A 83 0.61 -0.84 2.61
CA THR A 83 0.19 -0.78 4.02
C THR A 83 0.94 0.31 4.80
N ILE A 84 2.23 0.45 4.54
CA ILE A 84 3.09 1.41 5.24
C ILE A 84 3.00 2.80 4.60
N ILE A 85 2.95 2.88 3.28
CA ILE A 85 3.00 4.13 2.52
C ILE A 85 1.59 4.50 2.05
N ASN A 86 1.12 3.91 0.94
CA ASN A 86 -0.24 3.98 0.42
C ASN A 86 -0.41 3.07 -0.81
N GLU A 87 -1.67 2.84 -1.19
CA GLU A 87 -2.08 2.01 -2.31
C GLU A 87 -1.61 2.51 -3.67
N PHE A 88 -1.49 3.82 -3.91
CA PHE A 88 -1.02 4.34 -5.20
C PHE A 88 0.44 3.97 -5.46
N VAL A 89 1.28 4.02 -4.43
CA VAL A 89 2.67 3.54 -4.51
C VAL A 89 2.70 2.04 -4.77
N GLY A 90 1.95 1.25 -3.99
CA GLY A 90 1.86 -0.20 -4.20
C GLY A 90 1.37 -0.59 -5.60
N TYR A 91 0.37 0.13 -6.14
CA TYR A 91 -0.10 -0.06 -7.52
C TYR A 91 0.92 0.36 -8.58
N THR A 92 1.75 1.37 -8.31
CA THR A 92 2.82 1.80 -9.22
C THR A 92 3.87 0.71 -9.36
N SER A 93 4.34 0.16 -8.24
CA SER A 93 5.31 -0.94 -8.23
C SER A 93 4.73 -2.23 -8.81
N PHE A 94 3.49 -2.56 -8.47
CA PHE A 94 2.78 -3.69 -9.07
C PHE A 94 2.63 -3.55 -10.58
N GLY A 95 2.21 -2.38 -11.07
CA GLY A 95 2.05 -2.10 -12.49
C GLY A 95 3.36 -2.23 -13.28
N ALA A 96 4.49 -1.86 -12.68
CA ALA A 96 5.82 -2.01 -13.27
C ALA A 96 6.32 -3.47 -13.32
N ASN A 97 5.67 -4.39 -12.61
CA ASN A 97 6.11 -5.78 -12.43
C ASN A 97 5.09 -6.83 -12.91
N LEU A 98 4.09 -6.42 -13.71
CA LEU A 98 3.05 -7.33 -14.19
C LEU A 98 3.60 -8.53 -14.96
N GLU A 99 4.66 -8.34 -15.75
CA GLU A 99 5.29 -9.39 -16.56
C GLU A 99 6.00 -10.46 -15.71
N ASN A 100 6.31 -10.15 -14.44
CA ASN A 100 7.00 -11.04 -13.50
C ASN A 100 6.03 -11.91 -12.66
N LEU A 101 4.72 -11.81 -12.90
CA LEU A 101 3.69 -12.44 -12.09
C LEU A 101 2.82 -13.38 -12.92
N SER A 102 2.40 -14.48 -12.30
CA SER A 102 1.38 -15.34 -12.90
C SER A 102 0.03 -14.60 -12.99
N PRO A 103 -0.86 -14.98 -13.93
CA PRO A 103 -2.21 -14.40 -14.02
C PRO A 103 -2.98 -14.47 -12.69
N LYS A 104 -2.79 -15.55 -11.93
CA LYS A 104 -3.36 -15.72 -10.59
C LYS A 104 -2.86 -14.66 -9.62
N SER A 105 -1.55 -14.45 -9.54
CA SER A 105 -0.96 -13.45 -8.64
C SER A 105 -1.32 -12.03 -9.05
N ILE A 106 -1.48 -11.74 -10.34
CA ILE A 106 -2.00 -10.45 -10.82
C ILE A 106 -3.41 -10.21 -10.27
N MET A 107 -4.30 -11.20 -10.38
CA MET A 107 -5.66 -11.10 -9.83
C MET A 107 -5.66 -10.92 -8.31
N ILE A 108 -4.91 -11.75 -7.57
CA ILE A 108 -4.82 -11.65 -6.10
C ILE A 108 -4.26 -10.28 -5.68
N SER A 109 -3.17 -9.83 -6.29
CA SER A 109 -2.53 -8.55 -5.99
C SER A 109 -3.47 -7.37 -6.26
N THR A 110 -4.23 -7.43 -7.36
CA THR A 110 -5.22 -6.39 -7.70
C THR A 110 -6.21 -6.17 -6.57
N PHE A 111 -6.70 -7.25 -5.93
CA PHE A 111 -7.64 -7.17 -4.80
C PHE A 111 -6.93 -6.88 -3.46
N ALA A 112 -5.72 -7.39 -3.26
CA ALA A 112 -4.94 -7.16 -2.05
C ALA A 112 -4.58 -5.67 -1.88
N LEU A 113 -4.31 -4.98 -2.98
CA LEU A 113 -3.98 -3.56 -3.02
C LEU A 113 -5.21 -2.64 -3.02
N ALA A 114 -6.40 -3.17 -3.32
CA ALA A 114 -7.64 -2.40 -3.47
C ALA A 114 -8.21 -1.93 -2.13
N GLY A 115 -7.58 -0.93 -1.50
CA GLY A 115 -8.14 -0.23 -0.35
C GLY A 115 -7.18 0.74 0.33
N PHE A 116 -7.75 1.75 0.99
CA PHE A 116 -7.04 2.81 1.69
C PHE A 116 -6.61 2.43 3.12
N ALA A 117 -6.45 1.13 3.39
CA ALA A 117 -5.97 0.67 4.69
C ALA A 117 -4.44 0.80 4.75
N ASN A 118 -3.99 1.99 5.14
CA ASN A 118 -2.59 2.37 5.31
C ASN A 118 -2.41 3.42 6.43
N ILE A 119 -1.18 3.63 6.89
CA ILE A 119 -0.88 4.54 8.02
C ILE A 119 -1.25 6.00 7.68
N SER A 120 -1.05 6.45 6.45
CA SER A 120 -1.36 7.82 6.04
C SER A 120 -2.87 8.11 6.04
N SER A 121 -3.69 7.14 5.64
CA SER A 121 -5.15 7.22 5.63
C SER A 121 -5.74 7.31 7.03
N ILE A 122 -5.10 6.69 8.02
CA ILE A 122 -5.48 6.85 9.43
C ILE A 122 -5.33 8.31 9.88
N ALA A 123 -4.21 8.96 9.54
CA ALA A 123 -4.00 10.37 9.88
C ALA A 123 -5.04 11.27 9.20
N ILE A 124 -5.36 10.99 7.94
CA ILE A 124 -6.43 11.68 7.19
C ILE A 124 -7.78 11.51 7.89
N GLN A 125 -8.14 10.29 8.30
CA GLN A 125 -9.43 10.01 8.93
C GLN A 125 -9.55 10.63 10.33
N ILE A 126 -8.48 10.65 11.12
CA ILE A 126 -8.45 11.38 12.40
C ILE A 126 -8.66 12.88 12.16
N GLY A 127 -8.04 13.45 11.13
CA GLY A 127 -8.21 14.85 10.75
C GLY A 127 -9.63 15.17 10.28
N ALA A 128 -10.17 14.34 9.39
CA ALA A 128 -11.51 14.52 8.80
C ALA A 128 -12.61 14.37 9.87
N LEU A 129 -12.64 13.23 10.59
CA LEU A 129 -13.64 12.98 11.62
C LEU A 129 -13.46 13.92 12.83
N GLY A 130 -12.22 14.22 13.21
CA GLY A 130 -11.92 15.20 14.26
C GLY A 130 -12.26 16.64 13.88
N GLY A 131 -12.31 16.98 12.58
CA GLY A 131 -12.82 18.28 12.12
C GLY A 131 -14.34 18.37 12.15
N LEU A 132 -15.04 17.25 11.95
CA LEU A 132 -16.50 17.17 12.01
C LEU A 132 -17.04 17.12 13.44
N VAL A 133 -16.37 16.38 14.33
CA VAL A 133 -16.76 16.20 15.75
C VAL A 133 -15.52 16.32 16.65
N PRO A 134 -15.05 17.56 16.95
CA PRO A 134 -13.78 17.80 17.65
C PRO A 134 -13.65 17.11 19.01
N GLU A 135 -14.72 17.04 19.77
CA GLU A 135 -14.77 16.42 21.10
C GLU A 135 -14.53 14.90 21.06
N ARG A 136 -14.75 14.23 19.92
CA ARG A 136 -14.50 12.79 19.74
C ARG A 136 -13.18 12.47 19.06
N ARG A 137 -12.35 13.47 18.74
CA ARG A 137 -11.05 13.27 18.09
C ARG A 137 -10.15 12.27 18.84
N GLY A 138 -10.15 12.31 20.17
CA GLY A 138 -9.39 11.38 21.01
C GLY A 138 -9.89 9.94 20.94
N GLU A 139 -11.20 9.73 20.74
CA GLU A 139 -11.79 8.40 20.56
C GLU A 139 -11.42 7.82 19.19
N VAL A 140 -11.53 8.61 18.13
CA VAL A 140 -11.14 8.21 16.76
C VAL A 140 -9.67 7.82 16.71
N ALA A 141 -8.79 8.62 17.33
CA ALA A 141 -7.36 8.32 17.40
C ALA A 141 -7.04 7.03 18.18
N LYS A 142 -7.85 6.66 19.18
CA LYS A 142 -7.68 5.38 19.91
C LYS A 142 -8.08 4.17 19.07
N LEU A 143 -9.09 4.32 18.21
CA LEU A 143 -9.58 3.25 17.34
C LEU A 143 -8.74 3.04 16.08
N ALA A 144 -7.91 4.02 15.73
CA ALA A 144 -7.10 4.03 14.52
C ALA A 144 -6.27 2.76 14.25
N PRO A 145 -5.51 2.18 15.21
CA PRO A 145 -4.75 0.96 14.95
C PRO A 145 -5.64 -0.24 14.61
N ILE A 146 -6.76 -0.38 15.32
CA ILE A 146 -7.73 -1.46 15.08
C ILE A 146 -8.41 -1.25 13.72
N ALA A 147 -8.75 -0.02 13.37
CA ALA A 147 -9.32 0.32 12.06
C ALA A 147 -8.36 -0.03 10.92
N LEU A 148 -7.06 0.25 11.08
CA LEU A 148 -6.03 -0.10 10.09
C LEU A 148 -5.95 -1.63 9.90
N ILE A 149 -5.84 -2.38 10.99
CA ILE A 149 -5.76 -3.85 10.94
C ILE A 149 -7.02 -4.45 10.32
N THR A 150 -8.20 -3.92 10.68
CA THR A 150 -9.49 -4.38 10.15
C THR A 150 -9.60 -4.11 8.66
N GLY A 151 -9.20 -2.91 8.21
CA GLY A 151 -9.17 -2.57 6.80
C GLY A 151 -8.19 -3.44 6.01
N PHE A 152 -6.98 -3.66 6.56
CA PHE A 152 -5.98 -4.54 5.97
C PHE A 152 -6.50 -5.97 5.83
N ALA A 153 -7.05 -6.54 6.90
CA ALA A 153 -7.62 -7.88 6.90
C ALA A 153 -8.79 -8.02 5.91
N THR A 154 -9.61 -6.98 5.76
CA THR A 154 -10.70 -6.96 4.77
C THR A 154 -10.17 -7.02 3.34
N ASN A 155 -9.10 -6.27 3.03
CA ASN A 155 -8.46 -6.35 1.71
C ASN A 155 -7.85 -7.74 1.47
N MET A 156 -7.14 -8.29 2.46
CA MET A 156 -6.54 -9.62 2.35
C MET A 156 -7.59 -10.72 2.21
N LEU A 157 -8.72 -10.61 2.91
CA LEU A 157 -9.84 -11.55 2.78
C LEU A 157 -10.43 -11.52 1.36
N ASN A 158 -10.67 -10.34 0.80
CA ASN A 158 -11.15 -10.20 -0.58
C ASN A 158 -10.16 -10.84 -1.58
N ALA A 159 -8.86 -10.62 -1.38
CA ALA A 159 -7.82 -11.23 -2.20
C ALA A 159 -7.76 -12.75 -2.05
N ALA A 160 -7.93 -13.28 -0.83
CA ALA A 160 -7.97 -14.71 -0.56
C ALA A 160 -9.19 -15.38 -1.21
N ILE A 161 -10.36 -14.73 -1.20
CA ILE A 161 -11.54 -15.21 -1.93
C ILE A 161 -11.23 -15.34 -3.42
N VAL A 162 -10.55 -14.35 -4.01
CA VAL A 162 -10.09 -14.44 -5.40
C VAL A 162 -9.09 -15.58 -5.59
N GLY A 163 -8.15 -15.77 -4.67
CA GLY A 163 -7.19 -16.87 -4.71
C GLY A 163 -7.82 -18.28 -4.68
N VAL A 164 -9.04 -18.40 -4.14
CA VAL A 164 -9.85 -19.62 -4.11
C VAL A 164 -10.74 -19.76 -5.34
N VAL A 165 -11.41 -18.69 -5.76
CA VAL A 165 -12.45 -18.73 -6.82
C VAL A 165 -11.85 -18.64 -8.22
N ALA A 166 -10.78 -17.87 -8.39
CA ALA A 166 -10.05 -17.80 -9.65
C ALA A 166 -9.07 -18.99 -9.74
N MET A 167 -9.62 -20.15 -10.14
CA MET A 167 -8.88 -21.34 -10.58
C MET A 167 -8.98 -21.48 -12.09
#